data_AF-A0A132B6Y7-F1
#
_entry.id   AF-A0A132B6Y7-F1
#
_cell.length_a   1.000
_cell.length_b   1.000
_cell.length_c   1.000
_cell.angle_alpha   90.00
_cell.angle_beta   90.00
_cell.angle_gamma   90.00
#
_symmetry.space_group_name_H-M   'P 1'
#
loop_
_entity.id
_entity.type
_entity.pdbx_description
1 polymer ?
#
loop_
_entity_poly.entity_id
_entity_poly.type
_entity_poly.pdbx_seq_one_letter_code
_entity_poly.pdbx_strand_id
1 'polypeptide(L)'
;MQTLVISCGSPNGNSEILLKTALLAAASSSPTITTSLVSLQSLSLPSHAMPNHLEQSLDLALTSIPDDCPALLDAILLADALIISCPIYTRQPAGRLKAFTDMALGPFVDAAFVSRALKQNAAGIPRFKDYVKDYVPDERVLKNRVVGLIAVGGAIGTEWGSLALPGLQQSIFSLHAKVVDQVIIRGCPFPGESSFTSKKIGKSLSLTLSTEYQKKIANSITNHSVLIEGVEAINLAKRVGRSVTSGIGKGYDEATYLGEEGSCPYCHLDLVVLEGKGSNACECGVCGAKGILETYGEGRIKAVFEENSGTRVVTWKGKDNHMEEIEKTGKILRPKMDGAFDKREEFGKMEFEKVDFPSQRGDQKWIALFKDATPQNF
;
A
#
# COMPACT_ATOMS: atom_id res chain seq x y z
N MET A 1 -6.63 20.19 -7.47
CA MET A 1 -6.35 19.10 -6.52
C MET A 1 -6.22 17.82 -7.30
N GLN A 2 -5.29 16.94 -6.94
CA GLN A 2 -5.00 15.72 -7.70
C GLN A 2 -5.26 14.47 -6.87
N THR A 3 -6.08 13.56 -7.41
CA THR A 3 -6.26 12.21 -6.88
C THR A 3 -5.51 11.23 -7.77
N LEU A 4 -4.50 10.56 -7.22
CA LEU A 4 -3.81 9.46 -7.86
C LEU A 4 -4.41 8.14 -7.37
N VAL A 5 -4.73 7.23 -8.30
CA VAL A 5 -5.13 5.88 -7.95
C VAL A 5 -4.09 4.86 -8.37
N ILE A 6 -3.83 3.87 -7.51
CA ILE A 6 -2.81 2.84 -7.72
C ILE A 6 -3.48 1.46 -7.71
N SER A 7 -3.50 0.81 -8.87
CA SER A 7 -3.97 -0.57 -9.03
C SER A 7 -2.81 -1.54 -8.84
N CYS A 8 -2.97 -2.48 -7.92
CA CYS A 8 -2.02 -3.59 -7.74
C CYS A 8 -2.52 -4.89 -8.39
N GLY A 9 -3.74 -4.89 -8.92
CA GLY A 9 -4.34 -6.03 -9.60
C GLY A 9 -4.02 -6.08 -11.09
N SER A 10 -4.43 -7.16 -11.74
CA SER A 10 -4.31 -7.30 -13.19
C SER A 10 -5.07 -6.18 -13.92
N PRO A 11 -4.56 -5.69 -15.06
CA PRO A 11 -5.30 -4.78 -15.93
C PRO A 11 -6.70 -5.32 -16.24
N ASN A 12 -7.72 -4.48 -16.12
CA ASN A 12 -9.14 -4.85 -16.25
C ASN A 12 -9.65 -5.94 -15.27
N GLY A 13 -8.87 -6.31 -14.25
CA GLY A 13 -9.31 -7.20 -13.17
C GLY A 13 -10.20 -6.48 -12.15
N ASN A 14 -10.74 -7.24 -11.19
CA ASN A 14 -11.70 -6.72 -10.21
C ASN A 14 -11.17 -5.54 -9.39
N SER A 15 -9.92 -5.62 -8.90
CA SER A 15 -9.29 -4.50 -8.19
C SER A 15 -9.23 -3.23 -9.02
N GLU A 16 -8.87 -3.33 -10.31
CA GLU A 16 -8.79 -2.15 -11.17
C GLU A 16 -10.18 -1.59 -11.52
N ILE A 17 -11.18 -2.45 -11.75
CA ILE A 17 -12.57 -2.03 -12.01
C ILE A 17 -13.14 -1.29 -10.79
N LEU A 18 -12.96 -1.84 -9.60
CA LEU A 18 -13.43 -1.23 -8.36
C LEU A 18 -12.67 0.08 -8.07
N LEU A 19 -11.37 0.12 -8.36
CA LEU A 19 -10.58 1.34 -8.26
C LEU A 19 -11.06 2.43 -9.22
N LYS A 20 -11.30 2.09 -10.48
CA LYS A 20 -11.87 3.01 -11.48
C LYS A 20 -13.26 3.49 -11.05
N THR A 21 -14.06 2.63 -10.42
CA THR A 21 -15.37 3.01 -9.86
C THR A 21 -15.22 4.04 -8.74
N ALA A 22 -14.28 3.83 -7.80
CA ALA A 22 -13.97 4.80 -6.76
C ALA A 22 -13.48 6.13 -7.36
N LEU A 23 -12.63 6.07 -8.38
CA LEU A 23 -12.12 7.25 -9.07
C LEU A 23 -13.21 8.07 -9.75
N LEU A 24 -14.14 7.40 -10.45
CA LEU A 24 -15.29 8.06 -11.08
C LEU A 24 -16.20 8.75 -10.04
N ALA A 25 -16.39 8.11 -8.88
CA ALA A 25 -17.13 8.71 -7.78
C ALA A 25 -16.43 9.95 -7.20
N ALA A 26 -15.09 9.90 -7.09
CA ALA A 26 -14.28 11.03 -6.64
C ALA A 26 -14.38 12.20 -7.63
N ALA A 27 -14.18 11.95 -8.93
CA ALA A 27 -14.29 12.96 -9.98
C ALA A 27 -15.69 13.60 -10.06
N SER A 28 -16.74 12.79 -9.85
CA SER A 28 -18.13 13.29 -9.86
C SER A 28 -18.47 14.15 -8.64
N SER A 29 -17.69 14.06 -7.56
CA SER A 29 -17.94 14.79 -6.31
C SER A 29 -17.37 16.21 -6.34
N SER A 30 -16.43 16.53 -7.24
CA SER A 30 -15.91 17.89 -7.42
C SER A 30 -15.28 18.08 -8.80
N PRO A 31 -15.68 19.11 -9.58
CA PRO A 31 -15.15 19.36 -10.91
C PRO A 31 -13.70 19.87 -10.92
N THR A 32 -13.13 20.18 -9.75
CA THR A 32 -11.77 20.73 -9.59
C THR A 32 -10.71 19.66 -9.31
N ILE A 33 -11.13 18.39 -9.22
CA ILE A 33 -10.24 17.26 -8.97
C ILE A 33 -9.79 16.68 -10.30
N THR A 34 -8.49 16.68 -10.53
CA THR A 34 -7.87 15.90 -11.61
C THR A 34 -7.58 14.50 -11.10
N THR A 35 -7.69 13.52 -11.99
CA THR A 35 -7.57 12.11 -11.65
C THR A 35 -6.55 11.43 -12.54
N SER A 36 -5.64 10.65 -11.96
CA SER A 36 -4.69 9.81 -12.68
C SER A 36 -4.69 8.38 -12.15
N LEU A 37 -4.36 7.42 -12.99
CA LEU A 37 -4.28 6.00 -12.65
C LEU A 37 -2.90 5.46 -12.98
N VAL A 38 -2.32 4.73 -12.02
CA VAL A 38 -1.12 3.91 -12.21
C VAL A 38 -1.51 2.45 -11.99
N SER A 39 -1.08 1.57 -12.89
CA SER A 39 -1.12 0.13 -12.68
C SER A 39 0.27 -0.36 -12.33
N LEU A 40 0.48 -0.91 -11.13
CA LEU A 40 1.79 -1.44 -10.75
C LEU A 40 2.24 -2.54 -11.70
N GLN A 41 1.31 -3.29 -12.30
CA GLN A 41 1.62 -4.37 -13.23
C GLN A 41 2.27 -3.90 -14.54
N SER A 42 2.14 -2.61 -14.89
CA SER A 42 2.77 -2.04 -16.08
C SER A 42 4.13 -1.40 -15.81
N LEU A 43 4.60 -1.39 -14.56
CA LEU A 43 5.85 -0.73 -14.17
C LEU A 43 7.02 -1.72 -14.07
N SER A 44 8.21 -1.23 -14.39
CA SER A 44 9.47 -1.88 -14.06
C SER A 44 9.94 -1.40 -12.69
N LEU A 45 9.89 -2.31 -11.71
CA LEU A 45 10.27 -2.06 -10.32
C LEU A 45 11.47 -2.98 -10.00
N PRO A 46 12.70 -2.56 -10.33
CA PRO A 46 13.87 -3.39 -10.09
C PRO A 46 14.08 -3.61 -8.58
N SER A 47 14.77 -4.70 -8.24
CA SER A 47 14.96 -5.12 -6.86
C SER A 47 16.06 -4.37 -6.11
N HIS A 48 16.56 -3.25 -6.65
CA HIS A 48 17.52 -2.37 -5.95
C HIS A 48 16.80 -1.14 -5.43
N ALA A 49 17.09 -0.76 -4.19
CA ALA A 49 16.49 0.43 -3.61
C ALA A 49 16.96 1.67 -4.39
N MET A 50 16.13 2.71 -4.45
CA MET A 50 16.41 3.91 -5.25
C MET A 50 17.83 4.47 -4.99
N PRO A 51 18.49 5.10 -5.98
CA PRO A 51 19.77 5.79 -5.73
C PRO A 51 19.55 6.84 -4.63
N ASN A 52 20.34 6.77 -3.55
CA ASN A 52 20.22 7.43 -2.23
C ASN A 52 19.85 6.48 -1.06
N HIS A 53 19.68 5.19 -1.31
CA HIS A 53 19.47 4.21 -0.24
C HIS A 53 20.80 3.73 0.39
N LEU A 54 20.74 3.35 1.68
CA LEU A 54 21.87 3.00 2.55
C LEU A 54 22.78 1.88 2.03
N GLU A 55 22.34 1.12 1.04
CA GLU A 55 23.16 0.12 0.39
C GLU A 55 23.96 0.80 -0.72
N GLN A 56 25.29 0.81 -0.57
CA GLN A 56 26.18 0.96 -1.71
C GLN A 56 25.61 0.09 -2.83
N SER A 57 25.31 0.72 -3.97
CA SER A 57 25.12 0.02 -5.22
C SER A 57 26.26 -0.98 -5.33
N LEU A 58 25.97 -2.27 -5.08
CA LEU A 58 26.80 -3.32 -5.63
C LEU A 58 26.91 -2.94 -7.11
N ASP A 59 28.12 -2.86 -7.65
CA ASP A 59 28.44 -2.63 -9.06
C ASP A 59 27.91 -3.80 -9.94
N LEU A 60 26.71 -4.28 -9.66
CA LEU A 60 25.87 -5.00 -10.56
C LEU A 60 25.58 -4.02 -11.68
N ALA A 61 26.11 -4.30 -12.86
CA ALA A 61 25.81 -3.62 -14.10
C ALA A 61 24.28 -3.65 -14.37
N LEU A 62 23.53 -2.77 -13.70
CA LEU A 62 22.07 -2.67 -13.70
C LEU A 62 21.57 -1.63 -14.70
N THR A 63 22.45 -1.08 -15.53
CA THR A 63 22.17 0.06 -16.42
C THR A 63 21.24 -0.27 -17.60
N SER A 64 20.65 -1.47 -17.67
CA SER A 64 19.79 -1.91 -18.77
C SER A 64 18.32 -2.15 -18.41
N ILE A 65 17.96 -2.15 -17.12
CA ILE A 65 16.57 -2.37 -16.68
C ILE A 65 15.93 -1.00 -16.40
N PRO A 66 14.83 -0.62 -17.08
CA PRO A 66 14.09 0.58 -16.75
C PRO A 66 13.70 0.60 -15.26
N ASP A 67 13.77 1.75 -14.61
CA ASP A 67 13.33 1.92 -13.22
C ASP A 67 12.26 3.00 -13.15
N ASP A 68 11.03 2.59 -12.86
CA ASP A 68 9.87 3.47 -12.75
C ASP A 68 9.64 3.96 -11.31
N CYS A 69 10.43 3.51 -10.32
CA CYS A 69 10.30 3.94 -8.93
C CYS A 69 10.37 5.47 -8.74
N PRO A 70 11.31 6.22 -9.37
CA PRO A 70 11.38 7.67 -9.18
C PRO A 70 10.13 8.38 -9.73
N ALA A 71 9.65 7.98 -10.90
CA ALA A 71 8.48 8.58 -11.53
C ALA A 71 7.19 8.29 -10.75
N LEU A 72 7.06 7.07 -10.20
CA LEU A 72 5.94 6.72 -9.35
C LEU A 72 5.96 7.50 -8.03
N LEU A 73 7.13 7.61 -7.39
CA LEU A 73 7.29 8.42 -6.18
C LEU A 73 6.90 9.87 -6.44
N ASP A 74 7.39 10.47 -7.54
CA ASP A 74 7.06 11.85 -7.90
C ASP A 74 5.53 12.04 -8.07
N ALA A 75 4.86 11.12 -8.76
CA ALA A 75 3.40 11.14 -8.92
C ALA A 75 2.67 11.06 -7.57
N ILE A 76 3.15 10.25 -6.63
CA ILE A 76 2.60 10.14 -5.27
C ILE A 76 2.82 11.44 -4.49
N LEU A 77 4.00 12.04 -4.59
CA LEU A 77 4.32 13.28 -3.90
C LEU A 77 3.54 14.47 -4.48
N LEU A 78 3.18 14.46 -5.77
CA LEU A 78 2.31 15.47 -6.38
C LEU A 78 0.84 15.29 -5.99
N ALA A 79 0.37 14.08 -5.74
CA ALA A 79 -1.04 13.82 -5.40
C ALA A 79 -1.45 14.37 -4.02
N ASP A 80 -2.67 14.91 -3.92
CA ASP A 80 -3.30 15.36 -2.67
C ASP A 80 -4.10 14.23 -2.00
N ALA A 81 -4.52 13.26 -2.80
CA ALA A 81 -5.21 12.07 -2.36
C ALA A 81 -4.70 10.82 -3.09
N LEU A 82 -4.72 9.70 -2.37
CA LEU A 82 -4.42 8.38 -2.91
C LEU A 82 -5.64 7.45 -2.77
N ILE A 83 -5.90 6.63 -3.78
CA ILE A 83 -6.74 5.43 -3.61
C ILE A 83 -5.94 4.23 -4.07
N ILE A 84 -5.75 3.25 -3.19
CA ILE A 84 -4.97 2.04 -3.51
C ILE A 84 -5.93 0.86 -3.51
N SER A 85 -5.97 0.11 -4.62
CA SER A 85 -6.70 -1.15 -4.70
C SER A 85 -5.77 -2.32 -4.96
N CYS A 86 -5.92 -3.39 -4.18
CA CYS A 86 -5.05 -4.55 -4.27
C CYS A 86 -5.84 -5.86 -4.14
N PRO A 87 -5.55 -6.88 -4.96
CA PRO A 87 -6.14 -8.20 -4.77
C PRO A 87 -5.53 -8.87 -3.53
N ILE A 88 -6.33 -9.75 -2.91
CA ILE A 88 -5.93 -10.54 -1.76
C ILE A 88 -5.40 -11.89 -2.25
N TYR A 89 -4.15 -12.19 -1.92
CA TYR A 89 -3.54 -13.49 -2.11
C TYR A 89 -3.07 -14.02 -0.77
N THR A 90 -3.52 -15.23 -0.40
CA THR A 90 -3.15 -15.89 0.85
C THR A 90 -3.31 -14.96 2.08
N ARG A 91 -4.49 -14.34 2.20
CA ARG A 91 -4.89 -13.44 3.32
C ARG A 91 -4.25 -12.05 3.33
N GLN A 92 -3.30 -11.76 2.43
CA GLN A 92 -2.56 -10.50 2.38
C GLN A 92 -2.72 -9.80 1.02
N PRO A 93 -2.37 -8.51 0.89
CA PRO A 93 -2.30 -7.86 -0.41
C PRO A 93 -1.26 -8.55 -1.31
N ALA A 94 -1.42 -8.42 -2.63
CA ALA A 94 -0.42 -8.90 -3.58
C ALA A 94 0.99 -8.39 -3.26
N GLY A 95 1.99 -9.28 -3.33
CA GLY A 95 3.37 -8.98 -2.98
C GLY A 95 4.00 -7.82 -3.78
N ARG A 96 3.45 -7.52 -4.96
CA ARG A 96 3.88 -6.36 -5.76
C ARG A 96 3.68 -5.02 -5.05
N LEU A 97 2.65 -4.90 -4.19
CA LEU A 97 2.47 -3.73 -3.33
C LEU A 97 3.62 -3.59 -2.34
N LYS A 98 4.01 -4.71 -1.68
CA LYS A 98 5.10 -4.72 -0.70
C LYS A 98 6.44 -4.42 -1.36
N ALA A 99 6.72 -5.04 -2.51
CA ALA A 99 7.90 -4.76 -3.31
C ALA A 99 8.00 -3.25 -3.61
N PHE A 100 6.97 -2.66 -4.22
CA PHE A 100 6.91 -1.22 -4.47
C PHE A 100 7.14 -0.39 -3.19
N THR A 101 6.47 -0.72 -2.09
CA THR A 101 6.57 0.00 -0.82
C THR A 101 8.01 0.03 -0.32
N ASP A 102 8.70 -1.11 -0.36
CA ASP A 102 10.07 -1.24 0.13
C ASP A 102 11.07 -0.50 -0.79
N MET A 103 10.84 -0.52 -2.10
CA MET A 103 11.73 0.11 -3.07
C MET A 103 11.58 1.64 -3.09
N ALA A 104 10.35 2.15 -2.99
CA ALA A 104 10.03 3.55 -3.29
C ALA A 104 9.47 4.35 -2.10
N LEU A 105 8.82 3.69 -1.13
CA LEU A 105 8.18 4.36 0.03
C LEU A 105 8.90 4.11 1.37
N GLY A 106 10.17 3.74 1.31
CA GLY A 106 11.01 3.42 2.46
C GLY A 106 11.39 4.63 3.36
N PRO A 107 12.48 4.52 4.15
CA PRO A 107 12.80 5.48 5.21
C PRO A 107 13.03 6.92 4.73
N PHE A 108 13.44 7.12 3.47
CA PHE A 108 13.72 8.45 2.92
C PHE A 108 12.48 9.29 2.61
N VAL A 109 11.32 8.64 2.56
CA VAL A 109 10.03 9.32 2.48
C VAL A 109 9.24 9.18 3.77
N ASP A 110 9.92 8.85 4.89
CA ASP A 110 9.31 8.98 6.20
C ASP A 110 9.20 10.47 6.58
N ALA A 111 7.98 10.90 6.89
CA ALA A 111 7.70 12.31 7.17
C ALA A 111 8.46 12.85 8.40
N ALA A 112 8.65 12.05 9.45
CA ALA A 112 9.41 12.50 10.61
C ALA A 112 10.91 12.57 10.29
N PHE A 113 11.42 11.59 9.53
CA PHE A 113 12.79 11.64 9.01
C PHE A 113 13.05 12.91 8.18
N VAL A 114 12.20 13.18 7.18
CA VAL A 114 12.30 14.37 6.31
C VAL A 114 12.17 15.66 7.11
N SER A 115 11.22 15.74 8.04
CA SER A 115 11.04 16.94 8.89
C SER A 115 12.28 17.23 9.73
N ARG A 116 12.90 16.21 10.32
CA ARG A 116 14.15 16.36 11.07
C ARG A 116 15.31 16.78 10.16
N ALA A 117 15.40 16.21 8.95
CA ALA A 117 16.41 16.59 7.96
C ALA A 117 16.32 18.06 7.57
N LEU A 118 15.13 18.55 7.25
CA LEU A 118 14.91 19.96 6.90
C LEU A 118 15.27 20.90 8.07
N LYS A 119 14.83 20.58 9.29
CA LYS A 119 15.16 21.38 10.49
C LYS A 119 16.67 21.43 10.77
N GLN A 120 17.38 20.32 10.59
CA GLN A 120 18.82 20.27 10.80
C GLN A 120 19.59 21.01 9.70
N ASN A 121 19.18 20.88 8.44
CA ASN A 121 19.75 21.65 7.33
C ASN A 121 19.60 23.16 7.57
N ALA A 122 18.42 23.61 8.02
CA ALA A 122 18.18 25.01 8.37
C ALA A 122 19.04 25.50 9.55
N ALA A 123 19.37 24.61 10.50
CA ALA A 123 20.24 24.90 11.64
C ALA A 123 21.74 24.71 11.37
N GLY A 124 22.13 24.32 10.15
CA GLY A 124 23.53 24.05 9.79
C GLY A 124 24.13 22.82 10.46
N ILE A 125 23.32 21.87 10.93
CA ILE A 125 23.77 20.66 11.62
C ILE A 125 24.10 19.57 10.57
N PRO A 126 25.35 19.08 10.49
CA PRO A 126 25.81 18.21 9.40
C PRO A 126 25.36 16.75 9.52
N ARG A 127 24.70 16.38 10.62
CA ARG A 127 24.43 15.00 11.06
C ARG A 127 23.85 14.06 9.98
N PHE A 128 23.08 14.56 9.02
CA PHE A 128 22.51 13.70 7.98
C PHE A 128 23.50 13.28 6.88
N LYS A 129 24.57 14.05 6.68
CA LYS A 129 25.67 13.64 5.79
C LYS A 129 26.38 12.37 6.27
N ASP A 130 26.30 12.09 7.57
CA ASP A 130 26.91 10.90 8.19
C ASP A 130 26.10 9.62 7.96
N TYR A 131 24.81 9.72 7.61
CA TYR A 131 23.93 8.56 7.40
C TYR A 131 23.80 8.22 5.91
N VAL A 132 23.55 9.23 5.08
CA VAL A 132 23.46 9.06 3.63
C VAL A 132 24.19 10.21 2.99
N LYS A 133 25.24 9.85 2.26
CA LYS A 133 26.04 10.78 1.47
C LYS A 133 25.12 11.46 0.45
N ASP A 134 25.19 12.79 0.37
CA ASP A 134 24.45 13.60 -0.59
C ASP A 134 22.91 13.51 -0.50
N TYR A 135 22.35 13.12 0.66
CA TYR A 135 20.90 13.11 0.86
C TYR A 135 20.29 14.51 0.77
N VAL A 136 19.28 14.64 -0.10
CA VAL A 136 18.47 15.86 -0.25
C VAL A 136 17.03 15.55 0.17
N PRO A 137 16.54 16.09 1.31
CA PRO A 137 15.16 15.86 1.74
C PRO A 137 14.16 16.54 0.80
N ASP A 138 13.11 15.81 0.40
CA ASP A 138 12.01 16.33 -0.40
C ASP A 138 10.86 16.82 0.50
N GLU A 139 10.67 18.14 0.60
CA GLU A 139 9.65 18.76 1.44
C GLU A 139 8.22 18.34 1.07
N ARG A 140 7.98 17.88 -0.16
CA ARG A 140 6.66 17.41 -0.61
C ARG A 140 6.20 16.21 0.21
N VAL A 141 7.11 15.44 0.81
CA VAL A 141 6.77 14.33 1.72
C VAL A 141 5.87 14.84 2.86
N LEU A 142 6.08 16.06 3.35
CA LEU A 142 5.32 16.65 4.47
C LEU A 142 3.93 17.15 4.08
N LYS A 143 3.55 17.09 2.80
CA LYS A 143 2.22 17.51 2.37
C LYS A 143 1.15 16.59 2.98
N ASN A 144 0.11 17.20 3.57
CA ASN A 144 -1.07 16.47 4.03
C ASN A 144 -1.73 15.73 2.87
N ARG A 145 -1.97 14.43 3.04
CA ARG A 145 -2.63 13.57 2.07
C ARG A 145 -3.68 12.72 2.74
N VAL A 146 -4.78 12.48 2.04
CA VAL A 146 -5.81 11.53 2.44
C VAL A 146 -5.78 10.27 1.58
N VAL A 147 -6.10 9.13 2.18
CA VAL A 147 -5.97 7.81 1.54
C VAL A 147 -7.24 7.00 1.69
N GLY A 148 -7.66 6.36 0.59
CA GLY A 148 -8.67 5.31 0.56
C GLY A 148 -8.05 3.96 0.21
N LEU A 149 -8.45 2.89 0.88
CA LEU A 149 -7.91 1.54 0.68
C LEU A 149 -8.98 0.53 0.27
N ILE A 150 -8.74 -0.24 -0.78
CA ILE A 150 -9.68 -1.25 -1.28
C ILE A 150 -8.95 -2.59 -1.42
N ALA A 151 -9.24 -3.55 -0.56
CA ALA A 151 -8.81 -4.94 -0.74
C ALA A 151 -9.88 -5.72 -1.49
N VAL A 152 -9.49 -6.59 -2.43
CA VAL A 152 -10.45 -7.39 -3.23
C VAL A 152 -10.09 -8.87 -3.15
N GLY A 153 -11.00 -9.68 -2.63
CA GLY A 153 -10.83 -11.12 -2.47
C GLY A 153 -11.92 -11.93 -3.17
N GLY A 154 -11.56 -13.11 -3.65
CA GLY A 154 -12.52 -14.07 -4.21
C GLY A 154 -13.35 -14.80 -3.15
N ALA A 155 -12.77 -15.04 -1.97
CA ALA A 155 -13.45 -15.73 -0.89
C ALA A 155 -14.47 -14.83 -0.17
N ILE A 156 -15.61 -15.41 0.20
CA ILE A 156 -16.67 -14.75 0.99
C ILE A 156 -16.31 -14.75 2.48
N GLY A 157 -15.62 -15.78 2.97
CA GLY A 157 -15.21 -15.94 4.36
C GLY A 157 -14.29 -14.80 4.84
N THR A 158 -14.49 -14.36 6.09
CA THR A 158 -13.76 -13.23 6.68
C THR A 158 -12.29 -13.55 6.93
N GLU A 159 -12.00 -14.80 7.25
CA GLU A 159 -10.69 -15.37 7.57
C GLU A 159 -9.66 -15.17 6.45
N TRP A 160 -10.13 -15.11 5.20
CA TRP A 160 -9.31 -14.93 4.00
C TRP A 160 -8.88 -13.48 3.74
N GLY A 161 -9.30 -12.52 4.57
CA GLY A 161 -8.97 -11.10 4.39
C GLY A 161 -8.36 -10.42 5.61
N SER A 162 -8.12 -11.14 6.71
CA SER A 162 -7.77 -10.53 8.00
C SER A 162 -6.46 -9.73 8.00
N LEU A 163 -5.53 -10.02 7.09
CA LEU A 163 -4.26 -9.30 6.96
C LEU A 163 -4.23 -8.37 5.73
N ALA A 164 -5.33 -8.28 4.98
CA ALA A 164 -5.39 -7.50 3.75
C ALA A 164 -5.32 -5.99 4.02
N LEU A 165 -6.23 -5.45 4.84
CA LEU A 165 -6.19 -4.04 5.22
C LEU A 165 -4.97 -3.69 6.09
N PRO A 166 -4.55 -4.52 7.07
CA PRO A 166 -3.26 -4.35 7.75
C PRO A 166 -2.07 -4.13 6.79
N GLY A 167 -1.91 -5.01 5.79
CA GLY A 167 -0.83 -4.90 4.82
C GLY A 167 -0.96 -3.68 3.90
N LEU A 168 -2.18 -3.33 3.48
CA LEU A 168 -2.43 -2.13 2.69
C LEU A 168 -2.09 -0.85 3.46
N GLN A 169 -2.47 -0.76 4.73
CA GLN A 169 -2.25 0.44 5.52
C GLN A 169 -0.76 0.68 5.78
N GLN A 170 0.02 -0.39 5.99
CA GLN A 170 1.48 -0.30 6.16
C GLN A 170 2.17 0.36 4.96
N SER A 171 1.62 0.21 3.74
CA SER A 171 2.22 0.79 2.52
C SER A 171 2.31 2.32 2.51
N ILE A 172 1.54 3.01 3.37
CA ILE A 172 1.50 4.48 3.42
C ILE A 172 2.06 5.06 4.71
N PHE A 173 2.61 4.23 5.62
CA PHE A 173 3.06 4.70 6.93
C PHE A 173 4.11 5.80 6.81
N SER A 174 5.13 5.64 5.97
CA SER A 174 6.21 6.62 5.79
C SER A 174 5.66 8.01 5.41
N LEU A 175 4.68 8.07 4.52
CA LEU A 175 4.11 9.31 4.00
C LEU A 175 3.33 10.14 5.03
N HIS A 176 3.06 9.60 6.22
CA HIS A 176 2.16 10.21 7.22
C HIS A 176 0.82 10.64 6.60
N ALA A 177 0.30 9.83 5.69
CA ALA A 177 -0.96 10.10 5.03
C ALA A 177 -2.14 9.60 5.89
N LYS A 178 -3.23 10.37 5.92
CA LYS A 178 -4.43 10.04 6.71
C LYS A 178 -5.31 9.07 5.96
N VAL A 179 -5.48 7.85 6.48
CA VAL A 179 -6.50 6.93 5.97
C VAL A 179 -7.88 7.42 6.41
N VAL A 180 -8.74 7.73 5.45
CA VAL A 180 -10.10 8.25 5.70
C VAL A 180 -11.18 7.21 5.39
N ASP A 181 -10.86 6.17 4.63
CA ASP A 181 -11.78 5.06 4.37
C ASP A 181 -11.00 3.81 3.94
N GLN A 182 -11.50 2.64 4.30
CA GLN A 182 -10.96 1.36 3.87
C GLN A 182 -12.06 0.29 3.81
N VAL A 183 -11.90 -0.66 2.89
CA VAL A 183 -12.88 -1.74 2.71
C VAL A 183 -12.25 -3.02 2.17
N ILE A 184 -12.79 -4.17 2.60
CA ILE A 184 -12.56 -5.46 1.96
C ILE A 184 -13.81 -5.81 1.14
N ILE A 185 -13.64 -5.91 -0.17
CA ILE A 185 -14.67 -6.39 -1.10
C ILE A 185 -14.42 -7.88 -1.34
N ARG A 186 -15.42 -8.70 -1.04
CA ARG A 186 -15.36 -10.17 -1.05
C ARG A 186 -16.19 -10.73 -2.21
N GLY A 187 -16.12 -12.05 -2.42
CA GLY A 187 -16.95 -12.72 -3.43
C GLY A 187 -16.63 -12.33 -4.88
N CYS A 188 -15.39 -11.91 -5.17
CA CYS A 188 -14.97 -11.49 -6.51
C CYS A 188 -13.91 -12.43 -7.13
N PRO A 189 -14.18 -13.75 -7.31
CA PRO A 189 -13.17 -14.74 -7.69
C PRO A 189 -12.73 -14.65 -9.16
N PHE A 190 -13.59 -14.21 -10.09
CA PHE A 190 -13.25 -14.20 -11.51
C PHE A 190 -12.99 -12.77 -12.02
N PRO A 191 -11.95 -12.55 -12.86
CA PRO A 191 -11.66 -11.23 -13.41
C PRO A 191 -12.85 -10.64 -14.17
N GLY A 192 -13.22 -9.39 -13.87
CA GLY A 192 -14.26 -8.67 -14.62
C GLY A 192 -15.66 -8.72 -14.03
N GLU A 193 -15.92 -9.56 -13.01
CA GLU A 193 -17.27 -9.72 -12.40
C GLU A 193 -17.82 -8.43 -11.77
N SER A 194 -16.94 -7.57 -11.27
CA SER A 194 -17.35 -6.30 -10.66
C SER A 194 -17.93 -5.28 -11.66
N SER A 195 -17.90 -5.52 -12.97
CA SER A 195 -18.27 -4.55 -14.01
C SER A 195 -19.76 -4.43 -14.39
N PHE A 196 -20.68 -5.09 -13.69
CA PHE A 196 -22.09 -5.13 -14.13
C PHE A 196 -22.97 -4.00 -13.57
N THR A 197 -23.40 -3.08 -14.44
CA THR A 197 -24.54 -2.18 -14.21
C THR A 197 -25.85 -2.93 -14.39
N SER A 198 -26.76 -2.80 -13.41
CA SER A 198 -28.09 -3.40 -13.41
C SER A 198 -28.88 -3.11 -14.70
N LYS A 199 -29.24 -4.14 -15.46
CA LYS A 199 -30.20 -4.03 -16.57
C LYS A 199 -31.66 -3.90 -16.11
N LYS A 200 -31.89 -3.53 -14.83
CA LYS A 200 -33.21 -3.39 -14.21
C LYS A 200 -33.29 -2.15 -13.30
N ILE A 201 -33.04 -0.96 -13.84
CA ILE A 201 -33.78 0.25 -13.43
C ILE A 201 -34.05 1.04 -14.71
N GLY A 202 -35.32 1.31 -14.98
CA GLY A 202 -35.76 1.95 -16.22
C GLY A 202 -35.24 3.38 -16.37
N LYS A 203 -34.97 3.71 -17.64
CA LYS A 203 -34.86 5.05 -18.26
C LYS A 203 -33.67 5.96 -17.87
N SER A 204 -32.90 6.24 -18.94
CA SER A 204 -32.23 7.51 -19.25
C SER A 204 -30.88 7.82 -18.59
N LEU A 205 -29.79 7.27 -19.15
CA LEU A 205 -28.53 8.00 -19.25
C LEU A 205 -27.74 7.47 -20.46
N SER A 206 -27.83 8.19 -21.59
CA SER A 206 -27.08 7.88 -22.80
C SER A 206 -25.69 8.52 -22.71
N LEU A 207 -24.66 7.70 -22.51
CA LEU A 207 -23.26 8.07 -22.76
C LEU A 207 -22.77 7.24 -23.95
N THR A 208 -22.56 7.94 -25.07
CA THR A 208 -22.22 7.38 -26.37
C THR A 208 -20.74 7.00 -26.41
N LEU A 209 -20.43 5.72 -26.23
CA LEU A 209 -19.13 5.13 -26.57
C LEU A 209 -19.32 4.12 -27.71
N SER A 210 -18.31 4.01 -28.58
CA SER A 210 -18.42 3.36 -29.88
C SER A 210 -18.76 1.86 -29.80
N THR A 211 -19.60 1.44 -30.74
CA THR A 211 -20.23 0.11 -30.87
C THR A 211 -19.24 -1.05 -31.07
N GLU A 212 -17.98 -0.77 -31.35
CA GLU A 212 -16.95 -1.77 -31.62
C GLU A 212 -16.27 -2.28 -30.34
N TYR A 213 -16.12 -1.41 -29.33
CA TYR A 213 -15.58 -1.79 -28.02
C TYR A 213 -16.57 -2.69 -27.24
N GLN A 214 -17.87 -2.42 -27.38
CA GLN A 214 -18.94 -3.24 -26.80
C GLN A 214 -18.96 -4.67 -27.37
N LYS A 215 -18.69 -4.85 -28.68
CA LYS A 215 -18.68 -6.18 -29.32
C LYS A 215 -17.50 -7.05 -28.86
N LYS A 216 -16.33 -6.46 -28.62
CA LYS A 216 -15.17 -7.20 -28.09
C LYS A 216 -15.39 -7.70 -26.65
N ILE A 217 -16.08 -6.91 -25.82
CA ILE A 217 -16.44 -7.31 -24.46
C ILE A 217 -17.56 -8.37 -24.49
N ALA A 218 -18.56 -8.22 -25.36
CA ALA A 218 -19.70 -9.12 -25.43
C ALA A 218 -19.34 -10.58 -25.79
N ASN A 219 -18.33 -10.78 -26.66
CA ASN A 219 -17.95 -12.13 -27.10
C ASN A 219 -17.05 -12.91 -26.13
N SER A 220 -16.56 -12.29 -25.04
CA SER A 220 -15.77 -12.97 -24.00
C SER A 220 -16.63 -13.42 -22.80
N ILE A 221 -17.94 -13.18 -22.83
CA ILE A 221 -18.81 -13.28 -21.65
C ILE A 221 -19.94 -14.28 -21.94
N THR A 222 -19.61 -15.56 -21.82
CA THR A 222 -20.60 -16.63 -21.60
C THR A 222 -20.20 -17.36 -20.34
N ASN A 223 -20.47 -16.77 -19.17
CA ASN A 223 -20.75 -17.53 -17.96
C ASN A 223 -21.59 -16.67 -17.01
N HIS A 224 -22.65 -17.30 -16.51
CA HIS A 224 -23.68 -16.69 -15.69
C HIS A 224 -23.21 -16.71 -14.22
N SER A 225 -22.63 -15.61 -13.73
CA SER A 225 -22.43 -15.36 -12.29
C SER A 225 -22.62 -13.87 -12.00
N VAL A 226 -23.80 -13.36 -12.32
CA VAL A 226 -24.23 -12.02 -11.92
C VAL A 226 -25.59 -12.19 -11.31
N LEU A 227 -25.77 -11.75 -10.07
CA LEU A 227 -26.90 -10.97 -9.56
C LEU A 227 -26.80 -10.92 -8.03
N ILE A 228 -26.74 -9.68 -7.49
CA ILE A 228 -26.78 -9.26 -6.07
C ILE A 228 -25.43 -8.73 -5.51
N GLU A 229 -24.30 -9.45 -5.59
CA GLU A 229 -23.04 -9.02 -4.92
C GLU A 229 -22.25 -7.89 -5.63
N GLY A 230 -22.34 -7.79 -6.96
CA GLY A 230 -21.63 -6.74 -7.72
C GLY A 230 -22.10 -5.30 -7.42
N VAL A 231 -23.38 -5.11 -7.06
CA VAL A 231 -23.92 -3.78 -6.74
C VAL A 231 -23.36 -3.26 -5.41
N GLU A 232 -23.24 -4.14 -4.42
CA GLU A 232 -22.65 -3.80 -3.13
C GLU A 232 -21.17 -3.46 -3.28
N ALA A 233 -20.40 -4.29 -4.01
CA ALA A 233 -18.99 -4.03 -4.32
C ALA A 233 -18.79 -2.65 -4.97
N ILE A 234 -19.61 -2.31 -5.98
CA ILE A 234 -19.60 -1.00 -6.63
C ILE A 234 -19.93 0.12 -5.65
N ASN A 235 -20.91 -0.04 -4.78
CA ASN A 235 -21.30 0.97 -3.81
C ASN A 235 -20.22 1.21 -2.74
N LEU A 236 -19.57 0.15 -2.26
CA LEU A 236 -18.42 0.23 -1.36
C LEU A 236 -17.25 0.98 -2.01
N ALA A 237 -16.92 0.67 -3.26
CA ALA A 237 -15.90 1.42 -4.00
C ALA A 237 -16.27 2.90 -4.18
N LYS A 238 -17.52 3.21 -4.53
CA LYS A 238 -18.01 4.60 -4.62
C LYS A 238 -17.93 5.34 -3.29
N ARG A 239 -18.22 4.65 -2.17
CA ARG A 239 -18.11 5.20 -0.82
C ARG A 239 -16.67 5.66 -0.55
N VAL A 240 -15.69 4.79 -0.76
CA VAL A 240 -14.26 5.13 -0.60
C VAL A 240 -13.88 6.37 -1.43
N GLY A 241 -14.29 6.43 -2.71
CA GLY A 241 -14.01 7.58 -3.57
C GLY A 241 -14.57 8.92 -3.06
N ARG A 242 -15.79 8.90 -2.51
CA ARG A 242 -16.44 10.07 -1.91
C ARG A 242 -15.77 10.48 -0.59
N SER A 243 -15.49 9.51 0.27
CA SER A 243 -14.81 9.74 1.55
C SER A 243 -13.45 10.41 1.34
N VAL A 244 -12.64 9.89 0.42
CA VAL A 244 -11.35 10.47 0.04
C VAL A 244 -11.52 11.91 -0.45
N THR A 245 -12.46 12.15 -1.36
CA THR A 245 -12.72 13.50 -1.89
C THR A 245 -13.08 14.50 -0.79
N SER A 246 -13.87 14.08 0.21
CA SER A 246 -14.26 14.94 1.34
C SER A 246 -13.12 15.30 2.29
N GLY A 247 -12.02 14.57 2.22
CA GLY A 247 -10.82 14.76 3.05
C GLY A 247 -9.75 15.65 2.39
N ILE A 248 -9.84 15.89 1.08
CA ILE A 248 -8.81 16.65 0.35
C ILE A 248 -8.73 18.09 0.88
N GLY A 249 -7.51 18.56 1.11
CA GLY A 249 -7.22 19.91 1.58
C GLY A 249 -7.30 20.10 3.10
N LYS A 250 -7.74 19.08 3.85
CA LYS A 250 -7.75 19.09 5.31
C LYS A 250 -6.36 18.75 5.88
N GLY A 251 -6.06 19.28 7.07
CA GLY A 251 -4.92 18.81 7.87
C GLY A 251 -5.08 17.35 8.31
N TYR A 252 -3.99 16.70 8.70
CA TYR A 252 -4.00 15.29 9.13
C TYR A 252 -5.03 15.00 10.24
N ASP A 253 -5.10 15.86 11.26
CA ASP A 253 -6.02 15.71 12.39
C ASP A 253 -7.46 16.22 12.09
N GLU A 254 -7.61 17.08 11.08
CA GLU A 254 -8.92 17.61 10.64
C GLU A 254 -9.67 16.63 9.73
N ALA A 255 -8.93 15.79 9.00
CA ALA A 255 -9.51 14.73 8.19
C ALA A 255 -10.04 13.61 9.11
N THR A 256 -11.32 13.26 8.96
CA THR A 256 -11.98 12.23 9.76
C THR A 256 -12.04 10.91 9.02
N TYR A 257 -12.02 9.80 9.76
CA TYR A 257 -12.31 8.49 9.20
C TYR A 257 -13.83 8.33 8.98
N LEU A 258 -14.21 7.80 7.81
CA LEU A 258 -15.59 7.68 7.32
C LEU A 258 -15.91 6.24 6.90
N GLY A 259 -14.97 5.32 7.09
CA GLY A 259 -15.17 3.89 6.85
C GLY A 259 -15.85 3.19 8.01
N GLU A 260 -15.87 1.86 7.95
CA GLU A 260 -16.32 1.03 9.08
C GLU A 260 -15.24 1.02 10.18
N GLU A 261 -15.63 1.34 11.41
CA GLU A 261 -14.70 1.42 12.53
C GLU A 261 -14.38 0.02 13.07
N GLY A 262 -13.09 -0.29 13.19
CA GLY A 262 -12.59 -1.43 13.95
C GLY A 262 -12.24 -1.05 15.40
N SER A 263 -11.74 -2.03 16.15
CA SER A 263 -11.41 -1.93 17.58
C SER A 263 -10.36 -0.86 17.89
N CYS A 264 -9.39 -0.65 16.99
CA CYS A 264 -8.35 0.36 17.18
C CYS A 264 -8.81 1.72 16.63
N PRO A 265 -8.92 2.79 17.44
CA PRO A 265 -9.43 4.09 16.99
C PRO A 265 -8.44 4.87 16.10
N TYR A 266 -7.22 4.36 15.91
CA TYR A 266 -6.18 5.02 15.12
C TYR A 266 -6.11 4.50 13.68
N CYS A 267 -6.14 3.19 13.53
CA CYS A 267 -6.09 2.54 12.21
C CYS A 267 -7.43 1.95 11.79
N HIS A 268 -8.42 1.91 12.68
CA HIS A 268 -9.76 1.35 12.46
C HIS A 268 -9.73 -0.12 12.02
N LEU A 269 -8.81 -0.92 12.59
CA LEU A 269 -8.63 -2.34 12.27
C LEU A 269 -8.68 -3.23 13.52
N ASP A 270 -9.13 -4.47 13.31
CA ASP A 270 -9.35 -5.51 14.34
C ASP A 270 -8.20 -6.52 14.40
N LEU A 271 -6.95 -6.03 14.49
CA LEU A 271 -5.78 -6.89 14.71
C LEU A 271 -5.15 -6.54 16.06
N VAL A 272 -5.32 -7.45 17.02
CA VAL A 272 -4.86 -7.29 18.41
C VAL A 272 -3.86 -8.39 18.75
N VAL A 273 -2.68 -7.99 19.22
CA VAL A 273 -1.64 -8.85 19.77
C VAL A 273 -1.78 -8.87 21.29
N LEU A 274 -1.91 -10.05 21.86
CA LEU A 274 -2.02 -10.22 23.31
C LEU A 274 -0.63 -10.39 23.94
N GLU A 275 -0.37 -9.70 25.05
CA GLU A 275 0.83 -9.93 25.83
C GLU A 275 0.64 -11.20 26.67
N GLY A 276 0.99 -12.36 26.09
CA GLY A 276 0.75 -13.72 26.59
C GLY A 276 1.45 -14.12 27.91
N LYS A 277 1.70 -13.17 28.81
CA LYS A 277 2.34 -13.34 30.12
C LYS A 277 1.33 -13.26 31.28
N GLY A 278 0.05 -13.51 31.01
CA GLY A 278 -1.02 -13.52 32.03
C GLY A 278 -1.53 -12.14 32.44
N SER A 279 -1.10 -11.07 31.78
CA SER A 279 -1.72 -9.74 31.90
C SER A 279 -2.89 -9.59 30.92
N ASN A 280 -3.69 -8.54 31.07
CA ASN A 280 -4.68 -8.13 30.08
C ASN A 280 -4.12 -7.11 29.07
N ALA A 281 -2.81 -6.85 29.05
CA ALA A 281 -2.21 -5.91 28.10
C ALA A 281 -2.31 -6.44 26.66
N CYS A 282 -2.53 -5.52 25.74
CA CYS A 282 -2.57 -5.81 24.32
C CYS A 282 -1.98 -4.66 23.48
N GLU A 283 -1.69 -4.97 22.23
CA GLU A 283 -1.20 -4.00 21.25
C GLU A 283 -1.98 -4.14 19.95
N CYS A 284 -2.23 -3.03 19.26
CA CYS A 284 -2.73 -3.08 17.89
C CYS A 284 -1.60 -3.60 16.98
N GLY A 285 -1.79 -4.79 16.40
CA GLY A 285 -0.80 -5.42 15.51
C GLY A 285 -0.59 -4.71 14.16
N VAL A 286 -1.28 -3.60 13.92
CA VAL A 286 -1.09 -2.77 12.72
C VAL A 286 -0.25 -1.54 13.04
N CYS A 287 -0.70 -0.73 14.00
CA CYS A 287 -0.11 0.58 14.25
C CYS A 287 0.71 0.66 15.54
N GLY A 288 0.75 -0.41 16.36
CA GLY A 288 1.51 -0.45 17.61
C GLY A 288 0.88 0.31 18.78
N ALA A 289 -0.42 0.67 18.69
CA ALA A 289 -1.13 1.30 19.80
C ALA A 289 -1.20 0.35 21.00
N LYS A 290 -0.73 0.78 22.17
CA LYS A 290 -0.86 0.03 23.42
C LYS A 290 -2.26 0.17 24.00
N GLY A 291 -2.70 -0.87 24.70
CA GLY A 291 -4.00 -0.94 25.32
C GLY A 291 -4.12 -2.12 26.28
N ILE A 292 -5.35 -2.33 26.75
CA ILE A 292 -5.73 -3.45 27.60
C ILE A 292 -7.01 -4.09 27.08
N LEU A 293 -7.19 -5.38 27.35
CA LEU A 293 -8.48 -6.04 27.23
C LEU A 293 -9.33 -5.78 28.48
N GLU A 294 -10.52 -5.26 28.25
CA GLU A 294 -11.55 -5.05 29.29
C GLU A 294 -12.75 -5.95 29.02
N THR A 295 -13.37 -6.43 30.10
CA THR A 295 -14.68 -7.08 30.03
C THR A 295 -15.80 -6.04 30.07
N TYR A 296 -16.86 -6.23 29.29
CA TYR A 296 -18.03 -5.34 29.31
C TYR A 296 -19.34 -6.14 29.38
N GLY A 297 -19.64 -6.71 30.55
CA GLY A 297 -20.86 -7.49 30.80
C GLY A 297 -20.95 -8.80 30.00
N GLU A 298 -21.69 -9.78 30.51
CA GLU A 298 -22.03 -11.03 29.79
C GLU A 298 -20.84 -11.77 29.13
N GLY A 299 -19.63 -11.70 29.70
CA GLY A 299 -18.44 -12.36 29.15
C GLY A 299 -17.87 -11.75 27.87
N ARG A 300 -18.32 -10.56 27.46
CA ARG A 300 -17.78 -9.85 26.27
C ARG A 300 -16.48 -9.13 26.60
N ILE A 301 -15.56 -9.10 25.65
CA ILE A 301 -14.25 -8.43 25.76
C ILE A 301 -14.06 -7.37 24.68
N LYS A 302 -13.41 -6.26 25.01
CA LYS A 302 -13.00 -5.22 24.07
C LYS A 302 -11.55 -4.84 24.32
N ALA A 303 -10.83 -4.46 23.26
CA ALA A 303 -9.56 -3.76 23.41
C ALA A 303 -9.83 -2.27 23.67
N VAL A 304 -9.27 -1.75 24.74
CA VAL A 304 -9.26 -0.31 25.06
C VAL A 304 -7.85 0.20 24.89
N PHE A 305 -7.66 1.01 23.85
CA PHE A 305 -6.38 1.61 23.55
C PHE A 305 -6.20 2.89 24.35
N GLU A 306 -4.98 3.18 24.77
CA GLU A 306 -4.63 4.44 25.43
C GLU A 306 -5.01 5.62 24.51
N GLU A 307 -5.22 6.84 25.02
CA GLU A 307 -5.46 8.01 24.14
C GLU A 307 -4.14 8.54 23.54
N ASN A 308 -3.03 8.41 24.27
CA ASN A 308 -1.76 9.09 23.97
C ASN A 308 -0.55 8.14 23.85
N SER A 309 -0.75 6.88 23.46
CA SER A 309 0.32 5.91 23.15
C SER A 309 1.28 6.52 22.13
N GLY A 310 2.43 6.94 22.63
CA GLY A 310 3.53 7.49 21.82
C GLY A 310 4.24 6.43 20.97
N THR A 311 3.79 5.18 20.97
CA THR A 311 4.36 4.08 20.19
C THR A 311 3.74 3.95 18.79
N ARG A 312 2.72 4.76 18.47
CA ARG A 312 1.90 4.57 17.27
C ARG A 312 2.56 5.11 16.00
N VAL A 313 2.85 4.23 15.06
CA VAL A 313 3.52 4.58 13.79
C VAL A 313 2.68 5.47 12.87
N VAL A 314 1.36 5.52 13.07
CA VAL A 314 0.45 6.38 12.28
C VAL A 314 0.42 7.83 12.79
N THR A 315 0.74 8.07 14.06
CA THR A 315 0.71 9.42 14.67
C THR A 315 2.05 10.13 14.51
N TRP A 316 2.04 11.47 14.44
CA TRP A 316 3.29 12.24 14.38
C TRP A 316 4.21 11.94 15.59
N LYS A 317 3.64 11.95 16.80
CA LYS A 317 4.37 11.64 18.04
C LYS A 317 5.07 10.28 18.00
N GLY A 318 4.40 9.25 17.48
CA GLY A 318 5.02 7.92 17.39
C GLY A 318 6.10 7.82 16.33
N LYS A 319 5.99 8.55 15.23
CA LYS A 319 7.08 8.67 14.25
C LYS A 319 8.29 9.39 14.83
N ASP A 320 8.08 10.49 15.56
CA ASP A 320 9.17 11.20 16.22
C ASP A 320 9.87 10.32 17.27
N ASN A 321 9.12 9.57 18.08
CA ASN A 321 9.69 8.61 19.03
C ASN A 321 10.51 7.51 18.34
N HIS A 322 10.03 6.98 17.21
CA HIS A 322 10.78 6.02 16.41
C HIS A 322 12.10 6.61 15.90
N MET A 323 12.09 7.87 15.47
CA MET A 323 13.31 8.56 15.04
C MET A 323 14.32 8.75 16.17
N GLU A 324 13.85 9.03 17.40
CA GLU A 324 14.69 9.09 18.59
C GLU A 324 15.30 7.73 18.94
N GLU A 325 14.53 6.65 18.79
CA GLU A 325 15.01 5.29 18.98
C GLU A 325 16.13 4.93 17.99
N ILE A 326 15.93 5.21 16.70
CA ILE A 326 16.95 5.00 15.65
C ILE A 326 18.21 5.80 15.96
N GLU A 327 18.08 7.05 16.41
CA GLU A 327 19.20 7.87 16.82
C GLU A 327 19.99 7.22 17.96
N LYS A 328 19.28 6.75 18.99
CA LYS A 328 19.87 6.14 20.17
C LYS A 328 20.62 4.86 19.81
N THR A 329 20.00 4.02 18.98
CA THR A 329 20.62 2.80 18.44
C THR A 329 21.85 3.12 17.59
N GLY A 330 21.75 4.12 16.72
CA GLY A 330 22.87 4.57 15.89
C GLY A 330 24.08 5.05 16.71
N LYS A 331 23.87 5.76 17.83
CA LYS A 331 24.94 6.18 18.75
C LYS A 331 25.67 4.99 19.38
N ILE A 332 24.95 3.90 19.65
CA ILE A 332 25.51 2.67 20.26
C ILE A 332 26.25 1.81 19.23
N LEU A 333 25.72 1.70 18.01
CA LEU A 333 26.21 0.77 17.00
C LEU A 333 27.29 1.36 16.08
N ARG A 334 27.25 2.65 15.75
CA ARG A 334 28.23 3.27 14.83
C ARG A 334 29.69 3.05 15.23
N PRO A 335 30.10 3.23 16.49
CA PRO A 335 31.50 2.99 16.89
C PRO A 335 31.95 1.53 16.73
N LYS A 336 31.01 0.59 16.53
CA LYS A 336 31.29 -0.84 16.32
C LYS A 336 31.35 -1.23 14.84
N MET A 337 31.04 -0.30 13.92
CA MET A 337 31.00 -0.60 12.49
C MET A 337 32.39 -0.87 11.89
N ASP A 338 33.45 -0.29 12.43
CA ASP A 338 34.81 -0.49 11.93
C ASP A 338 35.21 -1.98 11.92
N GLY A 339 34.89 -2.72 12.99
CA GLY A 339 35.12 -4.18 13.04
C GLY A 339 34.08 -5.03 12.30
N ALA A 340 33.02 -4.42 11.77
CA ALA A 340 32.01 -5.11 10.96
C ALA A 340 32.43 -5.21 9.48
N PHE A 341 33.30 -4.31 9.00
CA PHE A 341 33.83 -4.36 7.63
C PHE A 341 34.63 -5.64 7.37
N ASP A 342 35.48 -6.06 8.31
CA ASP A 342 36.27 -7.29 8.20
C ASP A 342 35.37 -8.53 8.04
N LYS A 343 34.32 -8.63 8.86
CA LYS A 343 33.33 -9.72 8.75
C LYS A 343 32.53 -9.65 7.45
N ARG A 344 32.15 -8.45 6.99
CA ARG A 344 31.43 -8.28 5.72
C ARG A 344 32.29 -8.77 4.55
N GLU A 345 33.59 -8.48 4.56
CA GLU A 345 34.54 -8.98 3.56
C GLU A 345 34.70 -10.51 3.66
N GLU A 346 34.81 -11.05 4.87
CA GLU A 346 34.84 -12.51 5.11
C GLU A 346 33.61 -13.21 4.53
N PHE A 347 32.39 -12.73 4.85
CA PHE A 347 31.15 -13.26 4.27
C PHE A 347 31.07 -13.08 2.76
N GLY A 348 31.58 -11.97 2.23
CA GLY A 348 31.61 -11.70 0.78
C GLY A 348 32.50 -12.65 -0.01
N LYS A 349 33.52 -13.24 0.64
CA LYS A 349 34.41 -14.26 0.05
C LYS A 349 33.87 -15.68 0.15
N MET A 350 32.80 -15.91 0.92
CA MET A 350 32.21 -17.24 1.04
C MET A 350 31.49 -17.59 -0.25
N GLU A 351 31.92 -18.70 -0.89
CA GLU A 351 31.29 -19.22 -2.09
C GLU A 351 30.44 -20.44 -1.74
N PHE A 352 29.19 -20.40 -2.20
CA PHE A 352 28.26 -21.52 -2.12
C PHE A 352 27.79 -21.85 -3.54
N GLU A 353 27.46 -23.12 -3.77
CA GLU A 353 26.83 -23.54 -5.02
C GLU A 353 25.52 -22.76 -5.23
N LYS A 354 25.43 -22.04 -6.34
CA LYS A 354 24.23 -21.27 -6.71
C LYS A 354 23.33 -22.15 -7.57
N VAL A 355 22.04 -22.13 -7.26
CA VAL A 355 21.03 -22.76 -8.12
C VAL A 355 20.93 -21.96 -9.42
N ASP A 356 21.16 -22.62 -10.55
CA ASP A 356 21.11 -22.02 -11.89
C ASP A 356 19.66 -21.94 -12.40
N PHE A 357 19.13 -20.72 -12.52
CA PHE A 357 17.77 -20.49 -13.03
C PHE A 357 17.77 -20.24 -14.55
N PRO A 358 16.78 -20.78 -15.31
CA PRO A 358 16.66 -20.51 -16.75
C PRO A 358 16.67 -19.03 -17.13
N SER A 359 16.06 -18.17 -16.30
CA SER A 359 16.03 -16.71 -16.49
C SER A 359 17.41 -16.06 -16.44
N GLN A 360 18.40 -16.68 -15.77
CA GLN A 360 19.77 -16.17 -15.65
C GLN A 360 20.65 -16.59 -16.83
N ARG A 361 20.25 -17.62 -17.58
CA ARG A 361 20.99 -18.17 -18.73
C ARG A 361 20.71 -17.42 -20.04
N GLY A 362 19.77 -16.48 -20.05
CA GLY A 362 19.29 -15.83 -21.27
C GLY A 362 18.56 -16.77 -22.23
N ASP A 363 18.26 -18.00 -21.80
CA ASP A 363 17.61 -19.01 -22.64
C ASP A 363 16.11 -18.74 -22.69
N GLN A 364 15.63 -18.08 -23.74
CA GLN A 364 14.20 -17.85 -23.97
C GLN A 364 13.42 -19.15 -24.26
N LYS A 365 14.08 -20.30 -24.48
CA LYS A 365 13.39 -21.57 -24.80
C LYS A 365 12.51 -22.09 -23.67
N TRP A 366 12.79 -21.75 -22.40
CA TRP A 366 11.92 -22.15 -21.29
C TRP A 366 10.50 -21.54 -21.38
N ILE A 367 10.33 -20.41 -22.09
CA ILE A 367 9.01 -19.81 -22.35
C ILE A 367 8.19 -20.70 -23.30
N ALA A 368 8.84 -21.47 -24.19
CA ALA A 368 8.16 -22.39 -25.10
C ALA A 368 7.57 -23.61 -24.37
N LEU A 369 8.26 -24.12 -23.34
CA LEU A 369 7.80 -25.28 -22.54
C LEU A 369 6.45 -25.05 -21.86
N PHE A 370 6.11 -23.80 -21.52
CA PHE A 370 4.80 -23.45 -20.93
C PHE A 370 3.73 -23.05 -21.95
N LYS A 371 4.11 -22.76 -23.21
CA LYS A 371 3.15 -22.48 -24.28
C LYS A 371 2.55 -23.75 -24.89
N ASP A 372 3.30 -24.85 -24.87
CA ASP A 372 2.85 -26.15 -25.37
C ASP A 372 2.08 -26.98 -24.31
N ALA A 373 2.05 -26.52 -23.06
CA ALA A 373 1.18 -27.04 -22.02
C ALA A 373 -0.26 -26.58 -22.30
N THR A 374 -0.94 -27.25 -23.23
CA THR A 374 -2.40 -27.16 -23.35
C THR A 374 -3.04 -27.46 -22.00
N PRO A 375 -4.06 -26.68 -21.56
CA PRO A 375 -4.78 -26.97 -20.33
C PRO A 375 -5.64 -28.22 -20.56
N GLN A 376 -5.03 -29.39 -20.41
CA GLN A 376 -5.77 -30.64 -20.30
C GLN A 376 -6.22 -30.76 -18.85
N ASN A 377 -7.49 -30.38 -18.63
CA ASN A 377 -8.34 -30.72 -17.49
C ASN A 377 -7.74 -30.47 -16.09
N PHE A 378 -8.02 -29.30 -15.54
CA PHE A 378 -8.20 -29.11 -14.10
C PHE A 378 -9.58 -28.51 -13.84
#